data_AF-V4A3L8-F1
#
_entry.id   AF-V4A3L8-F1
#
_cell.length_a   1.000
_cell.length_b   1.000
_cell.length_c   1.000
_cell.angle_alpha   90.00
_cell.angle_beta   90.00
_cell.angle_gamma   90.00
#
_symmetry.space_group_name_H-M   'P 1'
#
loop_
_entity.id
_entity.type
_entity.pdbx_description
1 polymer ?
#
loop_
_entity_poly.entity_id
_entity_poly.type
_entity_poly.pdbx_seq_one_letter_code
_entity_poly.pdbx_strand_id
1 'polypeptide(L)' 'YFRYPLKDPERLKKWLVNLKRVDFEPTKNTILCSRHFEEQCFLKTLERTYLKDDAVPTIF' A
#
# COMPACT_ATOMS: atom_id res chain seq x y z
N TYR A 1 1.86 -9.35 4.17
CA TYR A 1 1.65 -7.98 4.69
C TYR A 1 2.63 -7.04 4.01
N PHE A 2 2.18 -5.86 3.59
CA PHE A 2 2.96 -4.86 2.88
C PHE A 2 3.22 -3.68 3.81
N ARG A 3 4.47 -3.22 3.83
CA ARG A 3 4.82 -2.00 4.56
C ARG A 3 4.35 -0.80 3.77
N TYR A 4 4.00 0.26 4.49
CA TYR A 4 3.70 1.53 3.85
C TYR A 4 4.92 2.04 3.08
N PRO A 5 4.70 2.68 1.92
CA PRO A 5 5.75 3.30 1.13
C PRO A 5 6.25 4.58 1.82
N LEU A 6 6.99 4.44 2.91
CA LEU A 6 7.58 5.59 3.63
C LEU A 6 8.65 6.33 2.81
N LYS A 7 9.16 5.71 1.75
CA LYS A 7 10.10 6.31 0.81
C LYS A 7 9.41 7.11 -0.30
N ASP A 8 8.12 6.87 -0.54
CA ASP A 8 7.35 7.47 -1.64
C ASP A 8 6.13 8.19 -1.05
N PRO A 9 6.30 9.45 -0.61
CA PRO A 9 5.26 10.20 0.09
C PRO A 9 4.02 10.45 -0.77
N GLU A 10 4.15 10.49 -2.10
CA GLU A 10 3.03 10.63 -3.03
C GLU A 10 2.13 9.39 -3.00
N ARG A 11 2.73 8.20 -3.10
CA ARG A 11 2.01 6.93 -2.99
C ARG A 11 1.40 6.76 -1.60
N LEU A 12 2.14 7.16 -0.57
CA LEU A 12 1.68 7.17 0.80
C LEU A 12 0.41 8.01 0.97
N LYS A 13 0.41 9.23 0.42
CA LYS A 13 -0.76 10.13 0.46
C LYS A 13 -1.96 9.50 -0.25
N LYS A 14 -1.77 8.89 -1.42
CA LYS A 14 -2.85 8.16 -2.11
C LYS A 14 -3.40 7.02 -1.25
N TRP A 15 -2.55 6.28 -0.53
CA TRP A 15 -3.01 5.24 0.39
C TRP A 15 -3.86 5.81 1.51
N LEU A 16 -3.39 6.87 2.17
CA LEU A 16 -4.12 7.53 3.27
C LEU A 16 -5.49 8.07 2.82
N VAL A 17 -5.55 8.67 1.63
CA VAL A 17 -6.79 9.16 1.04
C VAL A 17 -7.77 8.02 0.79
N ASN A 18 -7.32 6.92 0.16
CA ASN A 18 -8.18 5.76 -0.08
C ASN A 18 -8.63 5.10 1.22
N LEU A 19 -7.73 5.02 2.22
CA LEU A 19 -8.04 4.52 3.56
C LEU A 19 -8.99 5.42 4.36
N LYS A 20 -9.40 6.57 3.80
CA LYS A 20 -10.11 7.65 4.51
C LYS A 20 -9.45 7.99 5.84
N ARG A 21 -8.13 7.76 5.91
CA ARG A 21 -7.29 7.97 7.08
C ARG A 21 -6.37 9.14 6.76
N VAL A 22 -6.97 10.32 6.66
CA VAL A 22 -6.26 11.57 6.38
C VAL A 22 -5.37 11.97 7.56
N ASP A 23 -5.74 11.58 8.79
CA ASP A 23 -5.02 11.90 10.04
C ASP A 23 -4.16 10.75 10.57
N PHE A 24 -3.83 9.77 9.72
CA PHE A 24 -3.06 8.61 10.16
C PHE A 24 -1.63 8.70 9.64
N GLU A 25 -0.68 8.78 10.57
CA GLU A 25 0.74 8.69 10.24
C GLU A 25 1.17 7.22 10.26
N PRO A 26 1.49 6.63 9.09
CA PRO A 26 1.97 5.26 9.03
C PRO A 26 3.39 5.20 9.61
N THR A 27 3.55 4.44 10.69
CA THR A 27 4.84 4.20 11.32
C THR A 27 5.52 2.99 10.67
N LYS A 28 6.81 2.75 10.96
CA LYS A 28 7.54 1.55 10.52
C LYS A 28 6.85 0.23 10.92
N ASN A 29 6.03 0.27 11.96
CA ASN A 29 5.25 -0.86 12.47
C ASN A 29 3.88 -0.98 11.80
N THR A 30 3.45 0.03 11.06
CA THR A 30 2.19 -0.03 10.34
C THR A 30 2.40 -0.82 9.05
N ILE A 31 1.59 -1.87 8.89
CA ILE A 31 1.56 -2.74 7.72
C ILE A 31 0.13 -2.86 7.24
N LEU A 32 -0.05 -3.05 5.94
CA LEU A 32 -1.33 -3.32 5.32
C LEU A 32 -1.37 -4.76 4.81
N CYS A 33 -2.47 -5.45 5.02
CA CYS A 33 -2.66 -6.80 4.50
C CYS A 33 -2.81 -6.78 2.97
N SER A 34 -2.36 -7.84 2.28
CA SER A 34 -2.51 -7.97 0.81
C SER A 34 -3.96 -7.79 0.36
N ARG A 35 -4.91 -8.27 1.16
CA ARG A 35 -6.36 -8.21 0.88
C ARG A 35 -6.91 -6.80 0.66
N HIS A 36 -6.19 -5.77 1.08
CA HIS A 36 -6.62 -4.38 0.89
C HIS A 36 -6.28 -3.86 -0.51
N PHE A 37 -5.50 -4.61 -1.28
CA PHE A 37 -5.17 -4.28 -2.68
C PHE A 37 -5.77 -5.34 -3.59
N GLU A 38 -6.16 -4.92 -4.77
CA GLU A 38 -6.57 -5.83 -5.83
C GLU A 38 -5.38 -6.66 -6.33
N GLU A 39 -5.66 -7.89 -6.77
CA GLU A 39 -4.63 -8.81 -7.28
C GLU A 39 -3.85 -8.21 -8.47
N GLN A 40 -4.51 -7.38 -9.28
CA GLN A 40 -3.93 -6.66 -10.42
C GLN A 40 -2.84 -5.63 -10.06
N CYS A 41 -2.86 -5.17 -8.81
CA CYS A 41 -1.91 -4.20 -8.27
C CYS A 41 -0.62 -4.88 -7.78
N PHE A 42 -0.59 -6.21 -7.71
CA PHE A 42 0.59 -6.97 -7.36
C PHE A 42 1.40 -7.35 -8.60
N LEU A 43 2.68 -7.03 -8.56
CA LEU A 43 3.69 -7.58 -9.44
C LEU A 43 4.27 -8.81 -8.77
N LYS A 44 3.84 -9.98 -9.23
CA LYS A 44 4.41 -11.26 -8.81
C LYS A 44 5.56 -11.61 -9.73
N THR A 45 6.80 -11.49 -9.25
CA THR A 45 7.97 -12.05 -9.92
C THR A 45 8.27 -13.44 -9.36
N LEU A 46 9.18 -14.19 -10.01
CA LEU A 46 9.55 -15.56 -9.65
C LEU A 46 10.02 -15.71 -8.19
N GLU A 47 10.54 -14.64 -7.59
CA GLU A 47 11.11 -14.65 -6.25
C GLU A 47 10.29 -13.87 -5.22
N ARG A 48 9.63 -12.79 -5.63
CA ARG A 48 8.98 -11.84 -4.70
C ARG A 48 7.74 -11.19 -5.29
N THR A 49 6.80 -10.84 -4.43
CA THR A 49 5.61 -10.08 -4.81
C THR A 49 5.77 -8.63 -4.33
N TYR A 50 5.65 -7.69 -5.25
CA TYR A 50 5.73 -6.27 -4.99
C TYR A 50 4.40 -5.59 -5.35
N LEU A 51 4.14 -4.44 -4.75
CA LEU A 51 3.06 -3.57 -5.19
C LEU A 51 3.57 -2.68 -6.33
N LYS A 52 2.76 -2.48 -7.37
CA LYS A 52 3.04 -1.48 -8.40
C LYS A 52 3.19 -0.09 -7.78
N ASP A 53 3.84 0.80 -8.52
CA ASP A 53 4.00 2.17 -8.06
C ASP A 53 2.67 2.93 -7.94
N ASP A 54 1.72 2.60 -8.83
CA ASP A 54 0.36 3.14 -8.78
C ASP A 54 -0.60 2.28 -7.92
N ALA A 55 -0.11 1.20 -7.30
CA ALA A 55 -0.95 0.36 -6.46
C ALA A 55 -1.37 1.11 -5.20
N VAL A 56 -2.69 1.27 -5.05
CA VAL A 56 -3.33 1.91 -3.90
C VAL A 56 -4.35 0.95 -3.27
N PRO A 57 -4.57 1.01 -1.95
CA PRO A 57 -5.50 0.13 -1.27
C PRO A 57 -6.93 0.58 -1.57
N THR A 58 -7.57 -0.08 -2.54
CA THR A 58 -8.96 0.20 -2.95
C THR A 58 -9.98 -0.65 -2.21
N ILE A 59 -9.55 -1.70 -1.50
CA ILE A 59 -10.42 -2.68 -0.83
C ILE A 59 -10.39 -2.46 0.69
N PHE A 60 -11.57 -2.26 1.29
CA PHE A 60 -11.78 -1.98 2.71
C PHE A 60 -12.55 -3.07 3.42
#